data_AF-U6M9I9-F1
#
_entry.id   AF-U6M9I9-F1
#
_cell.length_a   1.000
_cell.length_b   1.000
_cell.length_c   1.000
_cell.angle_alpha   90.00
_cell.angle_beta   90.00
_cell.angle_gamma   90.00
#
_symmetry.space_group_name_H-M   'P 1'
#
loop_
_entity.id
_entity.type
_entity.pdbx_description
1 polymer ?
#
loop_
_entity_poly.entity_id
_entity_poly.type
_entity_poly.pdbx_seq_one_letter_code
_entity_poly.pdbx_strand_id
1 'polypeptide(L)'
;MMERAHYEVAAAWQEEHLRRKAAVPAWNIFRRLALWSRSFPELQIEAHIRYIDLWNKDRFGHPLPWATAVFRYKCPEGDASYGLLDHLCGSVFSEEKDPRVGSDVHLLLQPRPGYNQPLEVRASNWQYITGALASLRGGRTKDQQDRDERWIWPISLYSRVESVMQISGKIDDCWMNDGDCYFRWLLRVEWRLFRETVCERLQRDANAGLAEAFKAAALKTVQINITGVDFFNHPRPVLFGVLEEGVLLANAGSGFVALEVDTDPRNIANFERAKSTSQNIRAAGLMLKGVNELFSRAKGDS
;
A
#
# COMPACT_ATOMS: atom_id res chain seq x y z
N MET A 1 7.04 -30.86 2.23
CA MET A 1 6.42 -31.91 3.07
C MET A 1 4.90 -31.72 3.15
N MET A 2 4.40 -30.51 3.48
CA MET A 2 2.95 -30.22 3.52
C MET A 2 2.21 -30.52 2.21
N GLU A 3 2.76 -30.15 1.06
CA GLU A 3 2.13 -30.44 -0.25
C GLU A 3 1.89 -31.93 -0.46
N ARG A 4 2.88 -32.78 -0.13
CA ARG A 4 2.74 -34.24 -0.23
C ARG A 4 1.66 -34.76 0.71
N ALA A 5 1.70 -34.35 1.97
CA ALA A 5 0.69 -34.76 2.96
C ALA A 5 -0.74 -34.31 2.57
N HIS A 6 -0.88 -33.13 1.95
CA HIS A 6 -2.16 -32.64 1.42
C HIS A 6 -2.67 -33.54 0.30
N TYR A 7 -1.83 -33.86 -0.69
CA TYR A 7 -2.27 -34.66 -1.85
C TYR A 7 -2.33 -36.18 -1.58
N GLU A 8 -1.69 -36.68 -0.51
CA GLU A 8 -1.77 -38.08 -0.10
C GLU A 8 -3.20 -38.52 0.26
N VAL A 9 -4.01 -37.62 0.82
CA VAL A 9 -5.41 -37.91 1.17
C VAL A 9 -6.38 -37.76 0.00
N ALA A 10 -5.92 -37.38 -1.19
CA ALA A 10 -6.79 -37.11 -2.34
C ALA A 10 -7.59 -38.35 -2.77
N ALA A 11 -6.99 -39.54 -2.72
CA ALA A 11 -7.67 -40.80 -3.05
C ALA A 11 -8.77 -41.12 -2.01
N ALA A 12 -8.45 -41.02 -0.72
CA ALA A 12 -9.42 -41.22 0.37
C ALA A 12 -10.56 -40.19 0.31
N TRP A 13 -10.26 -38.95 -0.07
CA TRP A 13 -11.25 -37.91 -0.29
C TRP A 13 -12.21 -38.28 -1.42
N GLN A 14 -11.69 -38.79 -2.53
CA GLN A 14 -12.52 -39.19 -3.67
C GLN A 14 -13.47 -40.34 -3.31
N GLU A 15 -13.01 -41.31 -2.52
CA GLU A 15 -13.82 -42.42 -2.03
C GLU A 15 -14.95 -41.92 -1.10
N GLU A 16 -14.62 -41.09 -0.11
CA GLU A 16 -15.62 -40.53 0.80
C GLU A 16 -16.59 -39.60 0.05
N HIS A 17 -16.12 -38.85 -0.93
CA HIS A 17 -16.94 -38.00 -1.78
C HIS A 17 -17.98 -38.82 -2.58
N LEU A 18 -17.57 -39.94 -3.17
CA LEU A 18 -18.47 -40.87 -3.87
C LEU A 18 -19.48 -41.49 -2.91
N ARG A 19 -19.05 -41.90 -1.71
CA ARG A 19 -19.93 -42.43 -0.66
C ARG A 19 -20.99 -41.40 -0.25
N ARG A 20 -20.59 -40.15 -0.04
CA ARG A 20 -21.51 -39.04 0.30
C ARG A 20 -22.48 -38.75 -0.83
N LYS A 21 -22.03 -38.76 -2.09
CA LYS A 21 -22.90 -38.62 -3.27
C LYS A 21 -23.95 -39.73 -3.34
N ALA A 22 -23.56 -40.98 -3.08
CA ALA A 22 -24.48 -42.12 -3.08
C ALA A 22 -25.52 -42.06 -1.96
N ALA A 23 -25.16 -41.48 -0.80
CA ALA A 23 -26.06 -41.33 0.34
C ALA A 23 -27.12 -40.22 0.20
N VAL A 24 -27.04 -39.36 -0.83
CA VAL A 24 -28.01 -38.28 -1.04
C VAL A 24 -29.25 -38.78 -1.82
N PRO A 25 -30.46 -38.68 -1.23
CA PRO A 25 -31.69 -39.06 -1.90
C PRO A 25 -31.91 -38.34 -3.22
N ALA A 26 -32.56 -39.00 -4.18
CA ALA A 26 -32.81 -38.46 -5.52
C ALA A 26 -33.62 -37.15 -5.52
N TRP A 27 -34.49 -36.95 -4.52
CA TRP A 27 -35.34 -35.76 -4.40
C TRP A 27 -34.59 -34.51 -3.90
N ASN A 28 -33.39 -34.64 -3.32
CA ASN A 28 -32.63 -33.50 -2.81
C ASN A 28 -31.66 -32.96 -3.87
N ILE A 29 -32.22 -32.27 -4.86
CA ILE A 29 -31.50 -31.75 -6.04
C ILE A 29 -30.42 -30.74 -5.64
N PHE A 30 -30.71 -29.83 -4.71
CA PHE A 30 -29.76 -28.81 -4.26
C PHE A 30 -28.49 -29.42 -3.64
N ARG A 31 -28.65 -30.40 -2.76
CA ARG A 31 -27.51 -31.07 -2.12
C ARG A 31 -26.69 -31.89 -3.13
N ARG A 32 -27.35 -32.49 -4.12
CA ARG A 32 -26.67 -33.18 -5.23
C ARG A 32 -25.84 -32.22 -6.07
N LEU A 33 -26.40 -31.07 -6.43
CA LEU A 33 -25.70 -30.05 -7.19
C LEU A 33 -24.48 -29.52 -6.41
N ALA A 34 -24.65 -29.21 -5.12
CA ALA A 34 -23.56 -28.76 -4.26
C ALA A 34 -22.42 -29.79 -4.13
N LEU A 35 -22.74 -31.08 -4.03
CA LEU A 35 -21.74 -32.15 -4.04
C LEU A 35 -21.14 -32.37 -5.43
N TRP A 36 -21.85 -32.09 -6.52
CA TRP A 36 -21.33 -32.20 -7.87
C TRP A 36 -20.30 -31.11 -8.19
N SER A 37 -20.53 -29.88 -7.71
CA SER A 37 -19.60 -28.77 -7.90
C SER A 37 -18.38 -28.82 -6.98
N ARG A 38 -18.36 -29.71 -5.98
CA ARG A 38 -17.30 -29.79 -4.99
C ARG A 38 -16.12 -30.59 -5.55
N SER A 39 -14.94 -29.98 -5.52
CA SER A 39 -13.65 -30.57 -5.88
C SER A 39 -12.80 -30.81 -4.64
N PHE A 40 -11.72 -31.58 -4.81
CA PHE A 40 -10.70 -31.71 -3.77
C PHE A 40 -10.15 -30.30 -3.44
N PRO A 41 -10.06 -29.92 -2.15
CA PRO A 41 -9.61 -28.59 -1.77
C PRO A 41 -8.22 -28.28 -2.30
N GLU A 42 -8.04 -27.07 -2.84
CA GLU A 42 -6.72 -26.58 -3.23
C GLU A 42 -5.84 -26.35 -1.99
N LEU A 43 -4.53 -26.58 -2.13
CA LEU A 43 -3.57 -26.26 -1.09
C LEU A 43 -3.52 -24.74 -0.88
N GLN A 44 -3.95 -24.27 0.29
CA GLN A 44 -3.86 -22.86 0.66
C GLN A 44 -2.89 -22.69 1.82
N ILE A 45 -2.06 -21.66 1.74
CA ILE A 45 -1.08 -21.29 2.77
C ILE A 45 -1.42 -19.89 3.25
N GLU A 46 -1.58 -19.73 4.56
CA GLU A 46 -1.72 -18.44 5.21
C GLU A 46 -0.33 -17.92 5.61
N ALA A 47 -0.03 -16.69 5.20
CA ALA A 47 1.21 -16.00 5.55
C ALA A 47 0.91 -14.95 6.62
N HIS A 48 1.39 -15.17 7.83
CA HIS A 48 1.30 -14.18 8.90
C HIS A 48 2.57 -13.33 8.91
N ILE A 49 2.45 -12.08 8.46
CA ILE A 49 3.57 -11.15 8.46
C ILE A 49 3.83 -10.66 9.89
N ARG A 50 5.07 -10.83 10.37
CA ARG A 50 5.50 -10.36 11.70
C ARG A 50 6.19 -9.00 11.64
N TYR A 51 6.93 -8.76 10.58
CA TYR A 51 7.73 -7.57 10.42
C TYR A 51 7.84 -7.19 8.95
N ILE A 52 7.85 -5.89 8.67
CA ILE A 52 8.04 -5.34 7.32
C ILE A 52 9.01 -4.18 7.44
N ASP A 53 10.04 -4.19 6.61
CA ASP A 53 10.93 -3.05 6.40
C ASP A 53 10.91 -2.65 4.92
N LEU A 54 10.18 -1.58 4.65
CA LEU A 54 10.07 -1.02 3.30
C LEU A 54 11.28 -0.17 2.94
N TRP A 55 12.01 0.36 3.93
CA TRP A 55 12.99 1.44 3.70
C TRP A 55 14.43 0.95 3.66
N ASN A 56 14.63 -0.36 3.71
CA ASN A 56 15.95 -0.95 3.65
C ASN A 56 16.60 -0.75 2.28
N LYS A 57 17.93 -0.72 2.28
CA LYS A 57 18.76 -0.61 1.08
C LYS A 57 19.77 -1.73 1.04
N ASP A 58 20.13 -2.18 -0.17
CA ASP A 58 21.25 -3.11 -0.35
C ASP A 58 22.60 -2.40 -0.06
N ARG A 59 23.68 -3.19 -0.05
CA ARG A 59 25.05 -2.67 0.15
C ARG A 59 25.49 -1.60 -0.86
N PHE A 60 24.80 -1.48 -1.99
CA PHE A 60 25.05 -0.51 -3.05
C PHE A 60 24.11 0.70 -2.96
N GLY A 61 23.23 0.74 -1.95
CA GLY A 61 22.28 1.82 -1.74
C GLY A 61 21.00 1.71 -2.54
N HIS A 62 20.71 0.57 -3.20
CA HIS A 62 19.49 0.36 -3.97
C HIS A 62 18.32 -0.14 -3.09
N PRO A 63 17.06 0.07 -3.50
CA PRO A 63 15.88 -0.46 -2.80
C PRO A 63 15.97 -1.95 -2.47
N LEU A 64 15.78 -2.32 -1.20
CA LEU A 64 15.69 -3.72 -0.79
C LEU A 64 14.62 -3.93 0.30
N PRO A 65 13.34 -3.64 0.01
CA PRO A 65 12.29 -3.88 0.98
C PRO A 65 12.18 -5.38 1.28
N TRP A 66 11.94 -5.72 2.54
CA TRP A 66 11.85 -7.11 2.99
C TRP A 66 10.82 -7.25 4.12
N ALA A 67 10.34 -8.47 4.33
CA ALA A 67 9.42 -8.80 5.41
C ALA A 67 9.82 -10.13 6.06
N THR A 68 9.38 -10.34 7.29
CA THR A 68 9.43 -11.64 7.95
C THR A 68 8.02 -12.19 8.09
N ALA A 69 7.81 -13.44 7.68
CA ALA A 69 6.52 -14.09 7.72
C ALA A 69 6.61 -15.50 8.30
N VAL A 70 5.54 -15.93 8.96
CA VAL A 70 5.33 -17.33 9.32
C VAL A 70 4.26 -17.92 8.42
N PHE A 71 4.59 -19.02 7.76
CA PHE A 71 3.67 -19.72 6.87
C PHE A 71 2.96 -20.85 7.60
N ARG A 72 1.64 -20.91 7.41
CA ARG A 72 0.77 -21.93 8.01
C ARG A 72 -0.14 -22.55 6.96
N TYR A 73 -0.46 -23.82 7.13
CA TYR A 73 -1.49 -24.46 6.33
C TYR A 73 -2.86 -23.87 6.68
N LYS A 74 -3.57 -23.36 5.66
CA LYS A 74 -4.93 -22.85 5.84
C LYS A 74 -5.93 -23.99 5.69
N CYS A 75 -6.69 -24.23 6.76
CA CYS A 75 -7.71 -25.28 6.75
C CYS A 75 -8.78 -25.00 5.68
N PRO A 76 -9.08 -25.98 4.82
CA PRO A 76 -10.30 -25.94 4.01
C PRO A 76 -11.53 -26.05 4.91
N GLU A 77 -12.67 -25.58 4.41
CA GLU A 77 -13.96 -25.72 5.11
C GLU A 77 -14.23 -27.22 5.39
N GLY A 78 -14.64 -27.54 6.62
CA GLY A 78 -14.69 -28.94 7.09
C GLY A 78 -15.65 -29.84 6.31
N ASP A 79 -16.68 -29.27 5.70
CA ASP A 79 -17.59 -29.99 4.82
C ASP A 79 -16.98 -30.27 3.43
N ALA A 80 -16.03 -29.44 2.98
CA ALA A 80 -15.28 -29.64 1.75
C ALA A 80 -14.17 -30.70 1.89
N SER A 81 -13.50 -30.78 3.05
CA SER A 81 -12.42 -31.74 3.29
C SER A 81 -12.88 -33.10 3.83
N TYR A 82 -14.12 -33.20 4.29
CA TYR A 82 -14.65 -34.37 5.02
C TYR A 82 -13.84 -34.72 6.29
N GLY A 83 -13.15 -33.74 6.87
CA GLY A 83 -12.27 -33.94 8.03
C GLY A 83 -10.94 -34.64 7.73
N LEU A 84 -10.68 -34.99 6.47
CA LEU A 84 -9.47 -35.73 6.08
C LEU A 84 -8.19 -34.89 6.19
N LEU A 85 -8.33 -33.56 6.16
CA LEU A 85 -7.22 -32.60 6.22
C LEU A 85 -7.04 -31.98 7.62
N ASP A 86 -7.84 -32.39 8.61
CA ASP A 86 -7.83 -31.80 9.96
C ASP A 86 -6.50 -32.01 10.68
N HIS A 87 -5.76 -33.06 10.34
CA HIS A 87 -4.43 -33.32 10.89
C HIS A 87 -3.36 -32.33 10.38
N LEU A 88 -3.61 -31.66 9.25
CA LEU A 88 -2.74 -30.60 8.71
C LEU A 88 -3.12 -29.22 9.22
N CYS A 89 -4.31 -29.06 9.80
CA CYS A 89 -4.80 -27.79 10.31
C CYS A 89 -3.87 -27.19 11.37
N GLY A 90 -3.46 -25.93 11.15
CA GLY A 90 -2.55 -25.22 12.04
C GLY A 90 -1.10 -25.68 11.94
N SER A 91 -0.77 -26.61 11.03
CA SER A 91 0.61 -26.97 10.73
C SER A 91 1.37 -25.75 10.23
N VAL A 92 2.58 -25.58 10.72
CA VAL A 92 3.44 -24.43 10.41
C VAL A 92 4.67 -24.90 9.65
N PHE A 93 5.22 -24.03 8.80
CA PHE A 93 6.57 -24.25 8.29
C PHE A 93 7.56 -24.06 9.45
N SER A 94 8.37 -25.08 9.74
CA SER A 94 9.38 -25.06 10.79
C SER A 94 10.70 -25.63 10.27
N GLU A 95 11.76 -24.87 10.48
CA GLU A 95 13.16 -25.29 10.28
C GLU A 95 13.76 -25.86 11.59
N GLU A 96 13.06 -25.69 12.71
CA GLU A 96 13.49 -26.17 14.01
C GLU A 96 13.09 -27.63 14.27
N LYS A 97 13.69 -28.24 15.30
CA LYS A 97 13.32 -29.59 15.73
C LYS A 97 11.90 -29.69 16.30
N ASP A 98 11.33 -28.59 16.78
CA ASP A 98 9.94 -28.55 17.26
C ASP A 98 9.00 -28.11 16.11
N PRO A 99 8.19 -29.02 15.54
CA PRO A 99 7.30 -28.73 14.42
C PRO A 99 6.09 -27.86 14.80
N ARG A 100 5.93 -27.50 16.09
CA ARG A 100 4.85 -26.62 16.57
C ARG A 100 5.20 -25.15 16.50
N VAL A 101 6.50 -24.82 16.44
CA VAL A 101 6.98 -23.45 16.37
C VAL A 101 7.26 -23.10 14.92
N GLY A 102 6.50 -22.15 14.39
CA GLY A 102 6.69 -21.68 13.03
C GLY A 102 7.96 -20.86 12.90
N SER A 103 8.79 -21.19 11.93
CA SER A 103 10.03 -20.45 11.64
C SER A 103 9.74 -19.16 10.90
N ASP A 104 10.52 -18.15 11.25
CA ASP A 104 10.49 -16.84 10.61
C ASP A 104 11.20 -16.90 9.27
N VAL A 105 10.42 -16.78 8.19
CA VAL A 105 10.94 -16.77 6.83
C VAL A 105 11.14 -15.33 6.37
N HIS A 106 12.37 -15.01 5.96
CA HIS A 106 12.70 -13.72 5.38
C HIS A 106 12.31 -13.68 3.90
N LEU A 107 11.45 -12.73 3.55
CA LEU A 107 10.93 -12.52 2.20
C LEU A 107 11.50 -11.21 1.65
N LEU A 108 12.15 -11.27 0.49
CA LEU A 108 12.47 -10.07 -0.27
C LEU A 108 11.22 -9.62 -1.02
N LEU A 109 10.81 -8.37 -0.79
CA LEU A 109 9.66 -7.78 -1.45
C LEU A 109 10.14 -7.19 -2.79
N GLN A 110 9.75 -7.81 -3.91
CA GLN A 110 10.08 -7.35 -5.27
C GLN A 110 11.57 -7.04 -5.49
N PRO A 111 12.45 -8.05 -5.46
CA PRO A 111 13.86 -7.83 -5.76
C PRO A 111 14.01 -7.22 -7.15
N ARG A 112 14.85 -6.18 -7.26
CA ARG A 112 15.15 -5.56 -8.56
C ARG A 112 15.79 -6.57 -9.52
N PRO A 113 15.59 -6.43 -10.85
CA PRO A 113 16.39 -7.17 -11.82
C PRO A 113 17.90 -6.96 -11.58
N GLY A 114 18.69 -8.03 -11.59
CA GLY A 114 20.13 -7.96 -11.30
C GLY A 114 20.48 -7.73 -9.83
N TYR A 115 19.57 -8.05 -8.90
CA TYR A 115 19.83 -8.10 -7.46
C TYR A 115 21.18 -8.79 -7.18
N ASN A 116 22.03 -8.15 -6.36
CA ASN A 116 23.45 -8.46 -6.05
C ASN A 116 24.53 -7.91 -6.99
N GLN A 117 24.18 -7.25 -8.09
CA GLN A 117 25.16 -6.58 -8.96
C GLN A 117 25.17 -5.06 -8.71
N PRO A 118 26.34 -4.41 -8.76
CA PRO A 118 26.40 -2.96 -8.74
C PRO A 118 25.74 -2.40 -10.02
N LEU A 119 24.90 -1.39 -9.87
CA LEU A 119 24.32 -0.67 -11.00
C LEU A 119 24.75 0.80 -10.93
N GLU A 120 25.26 1.32 -12.05
CA GLU A 120 25.37 2.77 -12.21
C GLU A 120 23.99 3.34 -12.50
N VAL A 121 23.46 4.07 -11.53
CA VAL A 121 22.15 4.69 -11.61
C VAL A 121 22.33 6.20 -11.64
N ARG A 122 21.75 6.85 -12.63
CA ARG A 122 21.70 8.31 -12.73
C ARG A 122 20.25 8.77 -12.75
N ALA A 123 19.99 9.90 -12.10
CA ALA A 123 18.67 10.50 -12.10
C ALA A 123 18.28 10.96 -13.52
N SER A 124 17.03 10.72 -13.91
CA SER A 124 16.43 11.27 -15.13
C SER A 124 16.36 12.78 -15.03
N ASN A 125 16.52 13.50 -16.15
CA ASN A 125 16.42 14.97 -16.20
C ASN A 125 14.97 15.46 -16.42
N TRP A 126 14.01 14.58 -16.76
CA TRP A 126 12.82 14.98 -17.52
C TRP A 126 11.48 15.03 -16.79
N GLN A 127 11.39 14.72 -15.49
CA GLN A 127 10.10 14.36 -14.89
C GLN A 127 9.61 15.18 -13.67
N TYR A 128 10.19 16.34 -13.36
CA TYR A 128 9.93 17.03 -12.07
C TYR A 128 9.04 18.28 -12.10
N ILE A 129 8.52 18.64 -13.27
CA ILE A 129 7.86 19.95 -13.47
C ILE A 129 6.36 19.91 -13.13
N THR A 130 5.71 18.75 -13.24
CA THR A 130 4.25 18.64 -13.14
C THR A 130 3.70 18.92 -11.73
N GLY A 131 4.36 18.46 -10.67
CA GLY A 131 3.96 18.77 -9.29
C GLY A 131 4.20 20.25 -8.94
N ALA A 132 5.32 20.79 -9.40
CA ALA A 132 5.61 22.22 -9.27
C ALA A 132 4.59 23.10 -9.99
N LEU A 133 4.10 22.70 -11.17
CA LEU A 133 3.03 23.41 -11.88
C LEU A 133 1.67 23.30 -11.18
N ALA A 134 1.38 22.17 -10.51
CA ALA A 134 0.17 22.03 -9.71
C ALA A 134 0.15 23.00 -8.51
N SER A 135 1.32 23.32 -7.93
CA SER A 135 1.44 24.34 -6.87
C SER A 135 1.11 25.77 -7.31
N LEU A 136 1.10 26.04 -8.62
CA LEU A 136 0.73 27.33 -9.19
C LEU A 136 -0.78 27.45 -9.48
N ARG A 137 -1.53 26.34 -9.45
CA ARG A 137 -2.98 26.37 -9.56
C ARG A 137 -3.56 26.77 -8.19
N GLY A 138 -4.45 27.75 -8.17
CA GLY A 138 -5.14 28.17 -6.95
C GLY A 138 -5.81 27.00 -6.23
N GLY A 139 -5.85 27.05 -4.90
CA GLY A 139 -6.44 26.02 -4.05
C GLY A 139 -7.86 25.62 -4.46
N ARG A 140 -8.31 24.43 -4.03
CA ARG A 140 -9.70 23.99 -4.24
C ARG A 140 -10.65 24.89 -3.45
N THR A 141 -11.85 25.15 -3.98
CA THR A 141 -12.87 25.89 -3.21
C THR A 141 -13.42 25.01 -2.09
N LYS A 142 -13.95 25.62 -1.03
CA LYS A 142 -14.56 24.91 0.11
C LYS A 142 -15.67 23.95 -0.34
N ASP A 143 -16.51 24.37 -1.28
CA ASP A 143 -17.58 23.53 -1.85
C ASP A 143 -17.04 22.31 -2.62
N GLN A 144 -15.87 22.44 -3.27
CA GLN A 144 -15.20 21.31 -3.92
C GLN A 144 -14.65 20.33 -2.87
N GLN A 145 -14.01 20.83 -1.81
CA GLN A 145 -13.53 20.01 -0.69
C GLN A 145 -14.69 19.24 -0.04
N ASP A 146 -15.75 19.93 0.37
CA ASP A 146 -16.91 19.32 1.04
C ASP A 146 -17.61 18.26 0.18
N ARG A 147 -17.69 18.47 -1.15
CA ARG A 147 -18.30 17.49 -2.07
C ARG A 147 -17.48 16.21 -2.17
N ASP A 148 -16.17 16.34 -2.28
CA ASP A 148 -15.26 15.20 -2.49
C ASP A 148 -14.96 14.45 -1.19
N GLU A 149 -15.09 15.11 -0.04
CA GLU A 149 -14.70 14.58 1.28
C GLU A 149 -15.91 14.08 2.11
N ARG A 150 -17.14 14.27 1.62
CA ARG A 150 -18.39 13.93 2.34
C ARG A 150 -18.48 12.48 2.81
N TRP A 151 -17.87 11.55 2.08
CA TRP A 151 -17.88 10.12 2.42
C TRP A 151 -16.66 9.67 3.23
N ILE A 152 -15.69 10.56 3.46
CA ILE A 152 -14.37 10.20 4.00
C ILE A 152 -14.36 10.24 5.54
N TRP A 153 -15.26 11.03 6.14
CA TRP A 153 -15.34 11.21 7.60
C TRP A 153 -15.65 9.94 8.42
N PRO A 154 -16.63 9.08 8.05
CA PRO A 154 -16.83 7.81 8.77
C PRO A 154 -15.68 6.81 8.52
N ILE A 155 -14.91 7.00 7.45
CA ILE A 155 -13.89 6.07 6.97
C ILE A 155 -12.54 6.35 7.63
N SER A 156 -12.17 7.61 7.85
CA SER A 156 -10.96 7.99 8.59
C SER A 156 -10.97 7.40 10.01
N LEU A 157 -12.10 7.54 10.70
CA LEU A 157 -12.29 7.01 12.05
C LEU A 157 -12.20 5.47 12.08
N TYR A 158 -12.82 4.79 11.11
CA TYR A 158 -12.70 3.34 10.95
C TYR A 158 -11.26 2.90 10.64
N SER A 159 -10.58 3.61 9.73
CA SER A 159 -9.21 3.28 9.31
C SER A 159 -8.19 3.41 10.44
N ARG A 160 -8.39 4.35 11.37
CA ARG A 160 -7.53 4.52 12.56
C ARG A 160 -7.69 3.40 13.57
N VAL A 161 -8.85 2.75 13.61
CA VAL A 161 -9.12 1.63 14.54
C VAL A 161 -8.63 0.31 13.94
N GLU A 162 -8.79 0.13 12.62
CA GLU A 162 -8.46 -1.10 11.89
C GLU A 162 -7.08 -1.06 11.20
N SER A 163 -6.26 -0.03 11.45
CA SER A 163 -4.95 0.07 10.80
C SER A 163 -3.98 -0.98 11.33
N VAL A 164 -3.38 -1.75 10.41
CA VAL A 164 -2.30 -2.69 10.73
C VAL A 164 -0.93 -1.99 10.84
N MET A 165 -0.74 -0.88 10.14
CA MET A 165 0.44 -0.03 10.26
C MET A 165 0.17 1.41 9.83
N GLN A 166 0.97 2.35 10.32
CA GLN A 166 0.89 3.76 9.95
C GLN A 166 2.20 4.22 9.29
N ILE A 167 2.10 4.75 8.08
CA ILE A 167 3.22 5.40 7.38
C ILE A 167 3.06 6.91 7.52
N SER A 168 4.11 7.61 7.97
CA SER A 168 4.10 9.07 8.10
C SER A 168 5.27 9.75 7.40
N GLY A 169 5.03 10.97 6.91
CA GLY A 169 6.04 11.80 6.27
C GLY A 169 5.56 13.22 6.00
N LYS A 170 6.36 13.94 5.22
CA LYS A 170 6.08 15.33 4.82
C LYS A 170 5.48 15.36 3.42
N ILE A 171 4.83 16.46 3.06
CA ILE A 171 4.41 16.71 1.66
C ILE A 171 5.63 16.78 0.72
N ASP A 172 6.81 17.17 1.22
CA ASP A 172 8.09 17.11 0.50
C ASP A 172 8.52 15.68 0.14
N ASP A 173 7.97 14.68 0.82
CA ASP A 173 8.25 13.29 0.49
C ASP A 173 7.37 12.81 -0.68
N CYS A 174 6.38 13.61 -1.12
CA CYS A 174 5.58 13.35 -2.32
C CYS A 174 6.26 13.92 -3.57
N TRP A 175 6.50 13.08 -4.58
CA TRP A 175 7.09 13.48 -5.86
C TRP A 175 6.40 12.77 -7.03
N MET A 176 6.55 13.32 -8.24
CA MET A 176 5.96 12.70 -9.43
C MET A 176 7.03 12.18 -10.36
N ASN A 177 6.75 11.04 -10.98
CA ASN A 177 7.57 10.43 -12.00
C ASN A 177 6.67 9.88 -13.09
N ASP A 178 6.88 10.31 -14.33
CA ASP A 178 6.13 9.81 -15.50
C ASP A 178 4.59 9.90 -15.39
N GLY A 179 4.07 10.88 -14.65
CA GLY A 179 2.62 11.02 -14.42
C GLY A 179 2.10 10.24 -13.21
N ASP A 180 2.94 9.42 -12.58
CA ASP A 180 2.62 8.70 -11.36
C ASP A 180 3.08 9.49 -10.13
N CYS A 181 2.31 9.41 -9.05
CA CYS A 181 2.69 9.97 -7.76
C CYS A 181 3.44 8.92 -6.94
N TYR A 182 4.48 9.38 -6.24
CA TYR A 182 5.26 8.57 -5.32
C TYR A 182 5.34 9.24 -3.95
N PHE A 183 5.33 8.42 -2.91
CA PHE A 183 5.59 8.81 -1.53
C PHE A 183 6.90 8.19 -1.05
N ARG A 184 7.81 9.06 -0.58
CA ARG A 184 9.25 8.77 -0.45
C ARG A 184 9.79 8.18 -1.75
N TRP A 185 10.90 7.47 -1.71
CA TRP A 185 11.53 6.94 -2.92
C TRP A 185 10.97 5.58 -3.39
N LEU A 186 10.00 4.97 -2.69
CA LEU A 186 9.58 3.59 -2.96
C LEU A 186 8.12 3.45 -3.37
N LEU A 187 7.22 4.18 -2.70
CA LEU A 187 5.79 3.84 -2.77
C LEU A 187 5.11 4.63 -3.87
N ARG A 188 4.69 3.96 -4.94
CA ARG A 188 3.81 4.55 -5.95
C ARG A 188 2.40 4.64 -5.38
N VAL A 189 1.86 5.85 -5.29
CA VAL A 189 0.55 6.13 -4.66
C VAL A 189 -0.49 6.41 -5.72
N GLU A 190 -1.57 5.63 -5.70
CA GLU A 190 -2.70 5.80 -6.62
C GLU A 190 -4.01 5.98 -5.85
N TRP A 191 -4.83 6.90 -6.35
CA TRP A 191 -6.22 7.02 -5.90
C TRP A 191 -7.08 5.96 -6.57
N ARG A 192 -8.07 5.46 -5.84
CA ARG A 192 -9.16 4.69 -6.45
C ARG A 192 -10.32 5.53 -6.95
N LEU A 193 -10.42 6.81 -6.56
CA LEU A 193 -11.66 7.59 -6.65
C LEU A 193 -11.56 8.93 -7.39
N PHE A 194 -10.36 9.41 -7.74
CA PHE A 194 -10.17 10.77 -8.25
C PHE A 194 -9.46 10.79 -9.62
N ARG A 195 -9.66 11.88 -10.37
CA ARG A 195 -9.06 12.11 -11.71
C ARG A 195 -7.75 12.89 -11.69
N GLU A 196 -7.28 13.30 -10.51
CA GLU A 196 -5.99 13.98 -10.28
C GLU A 196 -5.08 13.05 -9.46
N THR A 197 -3.76 13.21 -9.54
CA THR A 197 -2.84 12.39 -8.74
C THR A 197 -2.81 12.82 -7.26
N VAL A 198 -2.38 11.94 -6.37
CA VAL A 198 -2.25 12.23 -4.92
C VAL A 198 -1.31 13.40 -4.68
N CYS A 199 -0.18 13.42 -5.39
CA CYS A 199 0.85 14.43 -5.26
C CYS A 199 0.34 15.81 -5.70
N GLU A 200 -0.39 15.89 -6.84
CA GLU A 200 -0.96 17.15 -7.32
C GLU A 200 -1.97 17.73 -6.34
N ARG A 201 -2.85 16.88 -5.79
CA ARG A 201 -3.86 17.32 -4.82
C ARG A 201 -3.22 17.83 -3.53
N LEU A 202 -2.33 17.05 -2.94
CA LEU A 202 -1.62 17.43 -1.71
C LEU A 202 -0.80 18.71 -1.90
N GLN A 203 -0.10 18.86 -3.04
CA GLN A 203 0.67 20.07 -3.30
C GLN A 203 -0.23 21.28 -3.58
N ARG A 204 -1.39 21.11 -4.19
CA ARG A 204 -2.35 22.19 -4.41
C ARG A 204 -2.97 22.67 -3.10
N ASP A 205 -3.41 21.75 -2.24
CA ASP A 205 -4.04 22.08 -0.95
C ASP A 205 -3.01 22.68 0.02
N ALA A 206 -1.79 22.13 0.08
CA ALA A 206 -0.71 22.68 0.90
C ALA A 206 -0.28 24.11 0.52
N ASN A 207 -0.53 24.53 -0.72
CA ASN A 207 -0.16 25.85 -1.22
C ASN A 207 -1.33 26.84 -1.26
N ALA A 208 -2.49 26.52 -0.68
CA ALA A 208 -3.66 27.41 -0.66
C ALA A 208 -3.41 28.72 0.10
N GLY A 209 -2.66 28.70 1.22
CA GLY A 209 -2.26 29.88 2.00
C GLY A 209 -0.78 29.91 2.42
N LEU A 210 -0.28 31.08 2.83
CA LEU A 210 1.13 31.28 3.23
C LEU A 210 1.46 30.57 4.55
N ALA A 211 0.55 30.63 5.53
CA ALA A 211 0.66 29.92 6.81
C ALA A 211 0.55 28.39 6.66
N GLU A 212 -0.27 27.93 5.72
CA GLU A 212 -0.46 26.51 5.40
C GLU A 212 0.77 25.93 4.70
N ALA A 213 1.32 26.65 3.72
CA ALA A 213 2.55 26.27 3.02
C ALA A 213 3.75 26.17 3.97
N PHE A 214 3.85 27.07 4.96
CA PHE A 214 4.91 27.03 5.96
C PHE A 214 4.78 25.81 6.90
N LYS A 215 3.57 25.53 7.39
CA LYS A 215 3.29 24.37 8.26
C LYS A 215 3.46 23.03 7.53
N ALA A 216 3.05 22.96 6.26
CA ALA A 216 3.25 21.81 5.37
C ALA A 216 4.73 21.44 5.17
N ALA A 217 5.62 22.44 5.12
CA ALA A 217 7.06 22.23 4.99
C ALA A 217 7.71 21.77 6.31
N ALA A 218 7.22 22.31 7.43
CA ALA A 218 7.80 22.05 8.75
C ALA A 218 7.36 20.69 9.34
N LEU A 219 6.08 20.32 9.20
CA LEU A 219 5.45 19.22 9.93
C LEU A 219 5.28 17.95 9.08
N LYS A 220 5.22 16.80 9.75
CA LYS A 220 4.82 15.53 9.14
C LYS A 220 3.30 15.50 8.98
N THR A 221 2.81 16.08 7.90
CA THR A 221 1.37 16.25 7.67
C THR A 221 0.73 15.08 6.94
N VAL A 222 1.50 14.29 6.18
CA VAL A 222 0.99 13.14 5.43
C VAL A 222 1.04 11.90 6.32
N GLN A 223 -0.12 11.32 6.59
CA GLN A 223 -0.28 10.06 7.32
C GLN A 223 -1.07 9.09 6.45
N ILE A 224 -0.61 7.85 6.36
CA ILE A 224 -1.31 6.79 5.63
C ILE A 224 -1.53 5.63 6.59
N ASN A 225 -2.80 5.38 6.89
CA ASN A 225 -3.25 4.30 7.76
C ASN A 225 -3.52 3.09 6.87
N ILE A 226 -2.67 2.08 6.98
CA ILE A 226 -2.73 0.86 6.16
C ILE A 226 -3.72 -0.09 6.80
N THR A 227 -4.73 -0.50 6.05
CA THR A 227 -5.79 -1.42 6.49
C THR A 227 -5.64 -2.80 5.90
N GLY A 228 -4.82 -2.96 4.86
CA GLY A 228 -4.60 -4.24 4.20
C GLY A 228 -3.30 -4.27 3.42
N VAL A 229 -2.78 -5.47 3.23
CA VAL A 229 -1.50 -5.73 2.55
C VAL A 229 -1.68 -6.93 1.64
N ASP A 230 -1.25 -6.81 0.40
CA ASP A 230 -1.20 -7.90 -0.57
C ASP A 230 0.19 -8.01 -1.19
N PHE A 231 0.93 -9.04 -0.78
CA PHE A 231 2.29 -9.28 -1.23
C PHE A 231 2.39 -10.30 -2.37
N PHE A 232 1.32 -11.02 -2.69
CA PHE A 232 1.41 -12.25 -3.48
C PHE A 232 0.48 -12.28 -4.70
N ASN A 233 -0.64 -11.54 -4.71
CA ASN A 233 -1.62 -11.62 -5.79
C ASN A 233 -1.38 -10.61 -6.92
N HIS A 234 -0.40 -9.72 -6.76
CA HIS A 234 -0.07 -8.66 -7.72
C HIS A 234 1.38 -8.78 -8.19
N PRO A 235 1.72 -8.27 -9.40
CA PRO A 235 3.12 -8.25 -9.88
C PRO A 235 4.07 -7.49 -8.96
N ARG A 236 3.53 -6.55 -8.17
CA ARG A 236 4.23 -5.73 -7.18
C ARG A 236 3.47 -5.80 -5.86
N PRO A 237 4.13 -5.85 -4.70
CA PRO A 237 3.48 -5.76 -3.40
C PRO A 237 2.65 -4.47 -3.29
N VAL A 238 1.39 -4.59 -2.85
CA VAL A 238 0.47 -3.45 -2.71
C VAL A 238 -0.01 -3.33 -1.27
N LEU A 239 0.02 -2.11 -0.75
CA LEU A 239 -0.54 -1.75 0.55
C LEU A 239 -1.80 -0.92 0.31
N PHE A 240 -2.91 -1.30 0.93
CA PHE A 240 -4.16 -0.57 0.86
C PHE A 240 -4.37 0.21 2.15
N GLY A 241 -4.77 1.46 2.01
CA GLY A 241 -5.01 2.30 3.17
C GLY A 241 -5.78 3.57 2.89
N VAL A 242 -5.89 4.37 3.92
CA VAL A 242 -6.49 5.70 3.87
C VAL A 242 -5.40 6.72 4.11
N LEU A 243 -5.25 7.64 3.16
CA LEU A 243 -4.40 8.81 3.32
C LEU A 243 -5.18 9.88 4.08
N GLU A 244 -4.54 10.45 5.10
CA GLU A 244 -5.05 11.54 5.92
C GLU A 244 -4.00 12.66 5.96
N GLU A 245 -4.40 13.89 5.64
CA GLU A 245 -3.59 15.07 5.91
C GLU A 245 -3.95 15.63 7.29
N GLY A 246 -3.15 15.29 8.30
CA GLY A 246 -3.61 15.31 9.70
C GLY A 246 -3.44 16.59 10.49
N VAL A 247 -2.94 17.70 9.92
CA VAL A 247 -2.55 18.88 10.74
C VAL A 247 -2.99 20.23 10.19
N LEU A 248 -3.34 20.34 8.90
CA LEU A 248 -3.54 21.63 8.26
C LEU A 248 -5.00 22.05 8.14
N LEU A 249 -5.88 21.10 7.82
CA LEU A 249 -7.32 21.26 7.72
C LEU A 249 -7.92 19.91 8.09
N ALA A 250 -8.97 19.86 8.91
CA ALA A 250 -9.70 18.62 9.07
C ALA A 250 -10.21 18.19 7.68
N ASN A 251 -9.65 17.10 7.14
CA ASN A 251 -10.05 16.38 5.92
C ASN A 251 -9.40 16.75 4.57
N ALA A 252 -8.56 17.79 4.47
CA ALA A 252 -7.91 18.13 3.20
C ALA A 252 -7.14 16.92 2.62
N GLY A 253 -7.40 16.59 1.36
CA GLY A 253 -6.64 15.56 0.65
C GLY A 253 -6.81 14.13 1.16
N SER A 254 -7.84 13.82 1.95
CA SER A 254 -8.07 12.47 2.47
C SER A 254 -8.67 11.51 1.41
N GLY A 255 -8.42 10.20 1.52
CA GLY A 255 -9.07 9.20 0.66
C GLY A 255 -8.39 7.83 0.60
N PHE A 256 -9.00 6.89 -0.13
CA PHE A 256 -8.45 5.55 -0.32
C PHE A 256 -7.30 5.55 -1.30
N VAL A 257 -6.15 5.03 -0.84
CA VAL A 257 -4.94 4.91 -1.64
C VAL A 257 -4.52 3.45 -1.75
N ALA A 258 -4.02 3.11 -2.93
CA ALA A 258 -3.17 1.93 -3.13
C ALA A 258 -1.72 2.41 -3.19
N LEU A 259 -0.85 1.74 -2.45
CA LEU A 259 0.59 2.00 -2.40
C LEU A 259 1.30 0.79 -2.97
N GLU A 260 1.76 0.88 -4.20
CA GLU A 260 2.59 -0.17 -4.80
C GLU A 260 4.06 0.05 -4.43
N VAL A 261 4.73 -1.03 -4.06
CA VAL A 261 6.17 -1.01 -3.81
C VAL A 261 6.89 -0.97 -5.16
N ASP A 262 7.67 0.08 -5.44
CA ASP A 262 8.47 0.18 -6.65
C ASP A 262 9.96 0.24 -6.33
N THR A 263 10.64 -0.88 -6.59
CA THR A 263 12.07 -1.07 -6.34
C THR A 263 12.98 -0.63 -7.49
N ASP A 264 12.49 0.15 -8.47
CA ASP A 264 13.36 0.73 -9.50
C ASP A 264 14.52 1.49 -8.81
N PRO A 265 15.78 1.09 -9.04
CA PRO A 265 16.90 1.70 -8.37
C PRO A 265 17.08 3.19 -8.72
N ARG A 266 16.48 3.67 -9.83
CA ARG A 266 16.44 5.09 -10.22
C ARG A 266 15.58 5.93 -9.29
N ASN A 267 14.61 5.34 -8.60
CA ASN A 267 13.67 6.08 -7.77
C ASN A 267 14.36 6.83 -6.63
N ILE A 268 15.43 6.30 -6.05
CA ILE A 268 16.19 6.99 -4.99
C ILE A 268 16.83 8.28 -5.53
N ALA A 269 17.56 8.18 -6.64
CA ALA A 269 18.23 9.34 -7.23
C ALA A 269 17.22 10.37 -7.76
N ASN A 270 16.11 9.90 -8.34
CA ASN A 270 15.03 10.77 -8.80
C ASN A 270 14.32 11.46 -7.63
N PHE A 271 14.06 10.74 -6.54
CA PHE A 271 13.44 11.26 -5.33
C PHE A 271 14.29 12.37 -4.70
N GLU A 272 15.59 12.16 -4.53
CA GLU A 272 16.49 13.16 -3.93
C GLU A 272 16.51 14.45 -4.75
N ARG A 273 16.55 14.34 -6.08
CA ARG A 273 16.47 15.48 -7.00
C ARG A 273 15.10 16.16 -6.98
N ALA A 274 14.01 15.38 -6.95
CA ALA A 274 12.65 15.91 -6.87
C ALA A 274 12.45 16.69 -5.58
N LYS A 275 12.94 16.14 -4.45
CA LYS A 275 12.88 16.75 -3.13
C LYS A 275 13.64 18.07 -3.09
N SER A 276 14.88 18.12 -3.58
CA SER A 276 15.64 19.37 -3.65
C SER A 276 14.96 20.42 -4.53
N THR A 277 14.39 20.00 -5.66
CA THR A 277 13.67 20.88 -6.59
C THR A 277 12.39 21.44 -5.95
N SER A 278 11.59 20.59 -5.30
CA SER A 278 10.36 21.00 -4.61
C SER A 278 10.63 21.99 -3.48
N GLN A 279 11.71 21.77 -2.72
CA GLN A 279 12.14 22.68 -1.66
C GLN A 279 12.55 24.05 -2.20
N ASN A 280 13.32 24.08 -3.29
CA ASN A 280 13.73 25.33 -3.95
C ASN A 280 12.53 26.10 -4.52
N ILE A 281 11.62 25.41 -5.20
CA ILE A 281 10.42 26.03 -5.79
C ILE A 281 9.50 26.59 -4.71
N ARG A 282 9.31 25.85 -3.60
CA ARG A 282 8.51 26.36 -2.47
C ARG A 282 9.17 27.54 -1.77
N ALA A 283 10.49 27.51 -1.57
CA ALA A 283 11.21 28.66 -1.02
C ALA A 283 11.00 29.91 -1.90
N ALA A 284 11.12 29.77 -3.22
CA ALA A 284 10.84 30.85 -4.17
C ALA A 284 9.36 31.30 -4.13
N GLY A 285 8.42 30.35 -4.06
CA GLY A 285 6.99 30.64 -3.96
C GLY A 285 6.60 31.36 -2.67
N LEU A 286 7.19 30.99 -1.53
CA LEU A 286 7.01 31.68 -0.25
C LEU A 286 7.56 33.11 -0.29
N MET A 287 8.73 33.32 -0.91
CA MET A 287 9.28 34.67 -1.11
C MET A 287 8.34 35.52 -1.98
N LEU A 288 7.89 35.01 -3.13
CA LEU A 288 6.98 35.74 -4.02
C LEU A 288 5.64 36.06 -3.36
N LYS A 289 5.05 35.11 -2.62
CA LYS A 289 3.80 35.34 -1.88
C LYS A 289 3.99 36.35 -0.75
N GLY A 290 5.09 36.28 -0.01
CA GLY A 290 5.41 37.23 1.05
C GLY A 290 5.59 38.65 0.53
N VAL A 291 6.24 38.81 -0.64
CA VAL A 291 6.37 40.10 -1.33
C VAL A 291 4.99 40.63 -1.76
N ASN A 292 4.15 39.78 -2.35
CA ASN A 292 2.79 40.17 -2.77
C ASN A 292 1.88 40.56 -1.59
N GLU A 293 1.96 39.88 -0.44
CA GLU A 293 1.21 40.25 0.77
C GLU A 293 1.70 41.58 1.37
N LEU A 294 2.99 41.86 1.32
CA LEU A 294 3.55 43.16 1.71
C LEU A 294 3.05 44.30 0.81
N PHE A 295 3.02 44.07 -0.51
CA PHE A 295 2.51 45.05 -1.47
C PHE A 295 0.99 45.23 -1.41
N SER A 296 0.22 44.18 -1.10
CA SER A 296 -1.23 44.29 -0.95
C SER A 296 -1.62 44.99 0.35
N ARG A 297 -0.90 44.77 1.45
CA ARG A 297 -1.06 45.55 2.69
C ARG A 297 -0.69 47.01 2.50
N ALA A 298 0.40 47.31 1.78
CA ALA A 298 0.79 48.68 1.47
C ALA A 298 -0.22 49.45 0.58
N LYS A 299 -1.09 48.74 -0.15
CA LYS A 299 -2.19 49.33 -0.94
C LYS A 299 -3.53 49.39 -0.19
N GLY A 300 -3.64 48.79 0.99
CA GLY A 300 -4.86 48.78 1.81
C GLY A 300 -4.96 49.93 2.82
N ASP A 301 -3.86 50.65 3.06
CA ASP A 301 -3.76 51.78 4.01
C ASP A 301 -3.74 53.16 3.31
N SER A 302 -4.33 53.27 2.10
CA SER A 302 -4.51 54.53 1.37
C SER A 302 -5.97 54.85 1.11
#